data_AF-A0A371ASY6-F1
#
_entry.id   AF-A0A371ASY6-F1
#
_cell.length_a   1.000
_cell.length_b   1.000
_cell.length_c   1.000
_cell.angle_alpha   90.00
_cell.angle_beta   90.00
_cell.angle_gamma   90.00
#
_symmetry.space_group_name_H-M   'P 1'
#
loop_
_entity.id
_entity.type
_entity.pdbx_description
1 polymer ?
#
loop_
_entity_poly.entity_id
_entity_poly.type
_entity_poly.pdbx_seq_one_letter_code
_entity_poly.pdbx_strand_id
1 'polypeptide(L)'
;MKGVEGLDAHHAGQKAAMKKLVDGYDPMTAPAINVPEVGHTRKHFERGIVSRSTKGITNARQLLARDIRELRRVYPDIPNSKLQELIEMNKKLYPEMRK
;
A
#
# COMPACT_ATOMS: atom_id res chain seq x y z
N MET A 1 -4.37 -11.38 7.73
CA MET A 1 -3.46 -11.14 8.86
C MET A 1 -4.11 -10.08 9.73
N LYS A 2 -4.37 -10.37 11.01
CA LYS A 2 -4.62 -9.31 12.00
C LYS A 2 -3.24 -8.84 12.46
N GLY A 3 -2.99 -7.54 12.45
CA GLY A 3 -1.73 -6.98 12.91
C GLY A 3 -1.57 -7.08 14.43
N VAL A 4 -0.51 -6.49 14.95
CA VAL A 4 -0.40 -6.16 16.38
C VAL A 4 -1.58 -5.27 16.77
N GLU A 5 -2.08 -5.35 18.00
CA GLU A 5 -3.18 -4.52 18.46
C GLU A 5 -2.93 -3.02 18.16
N GLY A 6 -3.91 -2.37 17.51
CA GLY A 6 -3.81 -0.99 17.04
C GLY A 6 -3.07 -0.79 15.70
N LEU A 7 -2.53 -1.86 15.10
CA LEU A 7 -1.89 -1.86 13.79
C LEU A 7 -2.62 -2.77 12.79
N ASP A 8 -2.66 -2.32 11.54
CA ASP A 8 -3.14 -3.07 10.39
C ASP A 8 -2.04 -3.28 9.37
N ALA A 9 -2.09 -4.42 8.66
CA ALA A 9 -1.26 -4.62 7.48
C ALA A 9 -1.83 -3.85 6.28
N HIS A 10 -1.06 -2.89 5.76
CA HIS A 10 -1.36 -2.18 4.52
C HIS A 10 -0.50 -2.74 3.38
N HIS A 11 -1.11 -3.38 2.39
CA HIS A 11 -0.40 -3.85 1.18
C HIS A 11 0.26 -2.68 0.43
N ALA A 12 1.36 -2.91 -0.28
CA ALA A 12 2.06 -1.84 -1.01
C ALA A 12 1.19 -1.13 -2.06
N GLY A 13 0.23 -1.87 -2.64
CA GLY A 13 -0.80 -1.34 -3.53
C GLY A 13 -2.19 -1.79 -3.07
N GLN A 14 -3.22 -0.99 -3.35
CA GLN A 14 -4.58 -1.28 -2.93
C GLN A 14 -5.09 -2.59 -3.52
N LYS A 15 -5.51 -3.49 -2.63
CA LYS A 15 -5.89 -4.88 -2.94
C LYS A 15 -6.86 -5.00 -4.11
N ALA A 16 -7.86 -4.13 -4.19
CA ALA A 16 -8.87 -4.18 -5.25
C ALA A 16 -8.30 -3.83 -6.64
N ALA A 17 -7.31 -2.94 -6.71
CA ALA A 17 -6.62 -2.61 -7.96
C ALA A 17 -5.53 -3.65 -8.28
N MET A 18 -4.80 -4.14 -7.26
CA MET A 18 -3.82 -5.23 -7.42
C MET A 18 -4.45 -6.45 -8.12
N LYS A 19 -5.61 -6.90 -7.66
CA LYS A 19 -6.36 -8.03 -8.26
C LYS A 19 -6.67 -7.88 -9.76
N LYS A 20 -6.70 -6.65 -10.27
CA LYS A 20 -7.05 -6.35 -11.67
C LYS A 20 -5.82 -6.12 -12.55
N LEU A 21 -4.71 -5.70 -11.95
CA LEU A 21 -3.54 -5.17 -12.66
C LEU A 21 -2.31 -6.06 -12.56
N VAL A 22 -2.34 -7.07 -11.68
CA VAL A 22 -1.21 -7.93 -11.36
C VAL A 22 -1.67 -9.38 -11.45
N ASP A 23 -1.13 -10.09 -12.43
CA ASP A 23 -1.42 -11.51 -12.62
C ASP A 23 -0.85 -12.32 -11.45
N GLY A 24 -1.63 -13.31 -10.98
CA GLY A 24 -1.23 -14.13 -9.85
C GLY A 24 -1.15 -13.40 -8.49
N TYR A 25 -1.76 -12.21 -8.36
CA TYR A 25 -1.81 -11.51 -7.08
C TYR A 25 -2.54 -12.33 -6.01
N ASP A 26 -1.79 -12.72 -4.98
CA ASP A 26 -2.31 -13.35 -3.77
C ASP A 26 -2.20 -12.38 -2.57
N PRO A 27 -3.33 -11.93 -1.99
CA PRO A 27 -3.33 -11.02 -0.85
C PRO A 27 -2.72 -11.61 0.44
N MET A 28 -2.53 -12.93 0.52
CA MET A 28 -1.94 -13.59 1.67
C MET A 28 -0.41 -13.55 1.67
N THR A 29 0.20 -13.39 0.50
CA THR A 29 1.66 -13.37 0.30
C THR A 29 2.19 -12.02 -0.21
N ALA A 30 1.30 -11.12 -0.62
CA ALA A 30 1.67 -9.79 -1.10
C ALA A 30 2.39 -8.95 -0.03
N PRO A 31 3.49 -8.24 -0.40
CA PRO A 31 4.21 -7.36 0.51
C PRO A 31 3.31 -6.28 1.13
N ALA A 32 3.45 -6.10 2.44
CA ALA A 32 2.69 -5.16 3.24
C ALA A 32 3.58 -4.52 4.31
N ILE A 33 3.11 -3.40 4.86
CA ILE A 33 3.71 -2.71 6.01
C ILE A 33 2.66 -2.57 7.12
N ASN A 34 3.07 -2.73 8.37
CA ASN A 34 2.19 -2.46 9.51
C ASN A 34 2.07 -0.95 9.72
N VAL A 35 0.83 -0.47 9.79
CA VAL A 35 0.51 0.95 10.02
C VAL A 35 -0.57 1.06 11.09
N PRO A 36 -0.68 2.20 11.80
CA PRO A 36 -1.81 2.43 12.70
C PRO A 36 -3.17 2.27 12.00
N GLU A 37 -4.17 1.76 12.71
CA GLU A 37 -5.57 1.71 12.23
C GLU A 37 -6.07 3.12 11.83
N VAL A 38 -5.63 4.15 12.58
CA VAL A 38 -5.89 5.56 12.27
C VAL A 38 -5.06 5.99 11.07
N GLY A 39 -5.75 6.32 9.98
CA GLY A 39 -5.16 6.57 8.67
C GLY A 39 -5.41 5.43 7.67
N HIS A 40 -5.76 4.23 8.14
CA HIS A 40 -5.99 3.05 7.30
C HIS A 40 -7.46 2.63 7.25
N THR A 41 -8.02 2.27 8.41
CA THR A 41 -9.41 1.86 8.58
C THR A 41 -10.24 2.99 9.17
N ARG A 42 -9.65 3.78 10.06
CA ARG A 42 -10.23 4.97 10.71
C ARG A 42 -9.63 6.24 10.14
N LYS A 43 -10.38 7.35 10.12
CA LYS A 43 -9.91 8.64 9.58
C LYS A 43 -9.04 9.37 10.63
N HIS A 44 -7.83 9.77 10.25
CA HIS A 44 -7.03 10.73 11.02
C HIS A 44 -7.64 12.13 10.87
N PHE A 45 -7.68 12.91 11.95
CA PHE A 45 -8.37 14.22 11.95
C PHE A 45 -7.75 15.22 10.95
N GLU A 46 -6.43 15.39 10.96
CA GLU A 46 -5.70 16.20 9.96
C GLU A 46 -5.43 15.48 8.64
N ARG A 47 -4.76 14.33 8.71
CA ARG A 47 -4.21 13.63 7.53
C ARG A 47 -5.25 12.77 6.80
N GLY A 48 -6.45 12.62 7.33
CA GLY A 48 -7.48 11.79 6.70
C GLY A 48 -7.13 10.31 6.67
N ILE A 49 -7.36 9.67 5.53
CA ILE A 49 -7.16 8.23 5.32
C ILE A 49 -6.43 8.00 4.00
N VAL A 50 -5.73 6.89 3.86
CA VAL A 50 -5.17 6.45 2.57
C VAL A 50 -6.30 6.26 1.56
N SER A 51 -6.09 6.71 0.33
CA SER A 51 -7.10 6.57 -0.72
C SER A 51 -7.46 5.09 -0.99
N ARG A 52 -8.76 4.80 -0.95
CA ARG A 52 -9.31 3.48 -1.33
C ARG A 52 -9.84 3.45 -2.76
N SER A 53 -9.86 4.61 -3.42
CA SER A 53 -10.36 4.74 -4.78
C SER A 53 -9.47 3.97 -5.74
N THR A 54 -10.09 3.37 -6.75
CA THR A 54 -9.38 2.77 -7.90
C THR A 54 -9.55 3.61 -9.17
N LYS A 55 -10.31 4.71 -9.09
CA LYS A 55 -10.56 5.60 -10.23
C LYS A 55 -9.26 6.24 -10.70
N GLY A 56 -9.01 6.18 -12.01
CA GLY A 56 -7.83 6.78 -12.64
C GLY A 56 -6.53 5.99 -12.47
N ILE A 57 -6.59 4.80 -11.85
CA ILE A 57 -5.47 3.85 -11.85
C ILE A 57 -5.60 2.97 -13.09
N THR A 58 -4.62 3.05 -13.99
CA THR A 58 -4.63 2.32 -15.27
C THR A 58 -3.55 1.24 -15.36
N ASN A 59 -2.53 1.27 -14.50
CA ASN A 59 -1.48 0.27 -14.44
C ASN A 59 -0.92 0.07 -13.02
N ALA A 60 -0.22 -1.05 -12.82
CA ALA A 60 0.31 -1.48 -11.53
C ALA A 60 1.37 -0.50 -10.96
N ARG A 61 2.29 0.00 -11.79
CA ARG A 61 3.30 0.99 -11.37
C ARG A 61 2.67 2.28 -10.86
N GLN A 62 1.64 2.78 -11.53
CA GLN A 62 0.90 3.97 -11.11
C GLN A 62 0.20 3.73 -9.77
N LEU A 63 -0.39 2.54 -9.57
CA LEU A 63 -0.97 2.15 -8.28
C LEU A 63 0.07 2.22 -7.17
N LEU A 64 1.21 1.55 -7.34
CA LEU A 64 2.29 1.52 -6.36
C LEU A 64 2.80 2.93 -6.04
N ALA A 65 3.05 3.76 -7.06
CA ALA A 65 3.51 5.13 -6.87
C ALA A 65 2.50 6.00 -6.10
N ARG A 66 1.20 5.82 -6.37
CA ARG A 66 0.14 6.53 -5.63
C ARG A 66 0.07 6.05 -4.18
N ASP A 67 0.07 4.75 -3.95
CA ASP A 67 -0.13 4.21 -2.60
C ASP A 67 1.07 4.46 -1.69
N ILE A 68 2.30 4.42 -2.21
CA ILE A 68 3.49 4.84 -1.43
C ILE A 68 3.44 6.33 -1.05
N ARG A 69 2.94 7.19 -1.96
CA ARG A 69 2.76 8.62 -1.67
C ARG A 69 1.72 8.83 -0.58
N GLU A 70 0.62 8.09 -0.63
CA GLU A 70 -0.43 8.12 0.39
C GLU A 70 0.08 7.62 1.74
N LEU A 71 0.86 6.53 1.76
CA LEU A 71 1.52 6.04 2.97
C LEU A 71 2.41 7.10 3.61
N ARG A 72 3.26 7.78 2.80
CA ARG A 72 4.09 8.89 3.30
C ARG A 72 3.26 10.06 3.85
N ARG A 73 2.17 10.40 3.17
CA ARG A 73 1.30 11.54 3.54
C ARG A 73 0.57 11.28 4.85
N VAL A 74 0.03 10.07 5.02
CA VAL A 74 -0.80 9.70 6.17
C VAL A 74 0.07 9.30 7.37
N TYR A 75 1.24 8.71 7.12
CA TYR A 75 2.16 8.24 8.15
C TYR A 75 3.57 8.83 7.93
N PRO A 76 3.78 10.12 8.22
CA PRO A 76 5.07 10.78 7.97
C PRO A 76 6.20 10.21 8.83
N ASP A 77 5.88 9.54 9.92
CA ASP A 77 6.86 8.91 10.82
C ASP A 77 7.42 7.58 10.27
N ILE A 78 6.84 7.03 9.17
CA ILE A 78 7.41 5.87 8.51
C ILE A 78 8.74 6.27 7.86
N PRO A 79 9.87 5.65 8.24
CA PRO A 79 11.16 5.95 7.63
C PRO A 79 11.12 5.72 6.11
N ASN A 80 11.73 6.64 5.36
CA ASN A 80 11.81 6.53 3.91
C ASN A 80 12.40 5.18 3.44
N SER A 81 13.38 4.66 4.20
CA SER A 81 14.00 3.35 3.94
C SER A 81 13.00 2.20 3.98
N LYS A 82 11.97 2.26 4.85
CA LYS A 82 10.92 1.24 4.92
C LYS A 82 9.95 1.31 3.75
N LEU A 83 9.65 2.51 3.25
CA LEU A 83 8.87 2.67 2.01
C LEU A 83 9.66 2.15 0.80
N GLN A 84 10.98 2.38 0.75
CA GLN A 84 11.84 1.84 -0.30
C GLN A 84 11.91 0.31 -0.25
N GLU A 85 12.10 -0.26 0.94
CA GLU A 85 12.06 -1.73 1.15
C GLU A 85 10.74 -2.33 0.64
N LEU A 86 9.60 -1.71 0.98
CA LEU A 86 8.30 -2.13 0.50
C LEU A 86 8.18 -2.08 -1.02
N ILE A 87 8.65 -1.00 -1.66
CA ILE A 87 8.69 -0.87 -3.12
C ILE A 87 9.52 -2.00 -3.74
N GLU A 88 10.71 -2.25 -3.22
CA GLU A 88 11.62 -3.24 -3.80
C GLU A 88 11.09 -4.66 -3.63
N MET A 89 10.50 -4.99 -2.47
CA MET A 89 9.78 -6.26 -2.29
C MET A 89 8.63 -6.41 -3.30
N ASN A 90 7.86 -5.35 -3.54
CA ASN A 90 6.72 -5.40 -4.46
C ASN A 90 7.16 -5.55 -5.92
N LYS A 91 8.18 -4.81 -6.35
CA LYS A 91 8.77 -4.94 -7.69
C LYS A 91 9.46 -6.29 -7.88
N LYS A 92 10.06 -6.86 -6.84
CA LYS A 92 10.68 -8.19 -6.91
C LYS A 92 9.62 -9.25 -7.18
N LEU A 93 8.49 -9.18 -6.48
CA LEU A 93 7.41 -10.15 -6.60
C LEU A 93 6.54 -9.96 -7.84
N TYR A 94 6.29 -8.71 -8.25
CA TYR A 94 5.39 -8.36 -9.35
C TYR A 94 6.11 -7.55 -10.43
N PRO A 95 6.56 -8.17 -11.54
CA PRO A 95 7.24 -7.49 -12.63
C PRO A 95 6.45 -6.33 -13.27
N GLU A 96 5.12 -6.37 -13.22
CA GLU A 96 4.20 -5.33 -13.70
C GLU A 96 4.40 -4.01 -12.96
N MET A 97 4.92 -4.03 -11.74
CA MET A 97 5.25 -2.83 -10.95
C MET A 97 6.46 -2.05 -11.48
N ARG A 98 7.25 -2.65 -12.38
CA ARG A 98 8.45 -2.04 -12.96
C ARG A 98 8.17 -1.30 -14.27
N LYS A 99 7.04 -1.59 -14.91
CA LYS A 99 6.64 -1.07 -16.22
C LYS A 99 5.84 0.20 -16.01
#